data_AF-A0AAX0J3A7-F1
#
_entry.id   AF-A0AAX0J3A7-F1
#
_cell.length_a   1.000
_cell.length_b   1.000
_cell.length_c   1.000
_cell.angle_alpha   90.00
_cell.angle_beta   90.00
_cell.angle_gamma   90.00
#
_symmetry.space_group_name_H-M   'P 1'
#
loop_
_entity.id
_entity.type
_entity.pdbx_description
1 polymer ?
#
loop_
_entity_poly.entity_id
_entity_poly.type
_entity_poly.pdbx_seq_one_letter_code
_entity_poly.pdbx_strand_id
1 'polypeptide(L)'
;MQSVKAAALFKVLSDPTRLQLLYLVAENPERLCCVDLSEALAVSAPTVTHHMKKLADANLVTRHKRGKWAYYEIVNDEFARVHELIRTL
;
A
#
# COMPACT_ATOMS: atom_id res chain seq x y z
N MET A 1 -21.96 -10.74 -1.71
CA MET A 1 -22.46 -9.35 -1.72
C MET A 1 -21.33 -8.42 -2.13
N GLN A 2 -21.36 -7.86 -3.35
CA GLN A 2 -20.26 -7.06 -3.90
C GLN A 2 -20.01 -5.74 -3.13
N SER A 3 -21.08 -5.11 -2.62
CA SER A 3 -21.02 -3.87 -1.83
C SER A 3 -20.17 -3.99 -0.56
N VAL A 4 -20.18 -5.15 0.10
CA VAL A 4 -19.38 -5.38 1.33
C VAL A 4 -17.88 -5.41 1.03
N LYS A 5 -17.49 -6.01 -0.10
CA LYS A 5 -16.08 -6.03 -0.54
C LYS A 5 -15.60 -4.62 -0.90
N ALA A 6 -16.43 -3.87 -1.62
CA ALA A 6 -16.13 -2.47 -1.96
C ALA A 6 -15.99 -1.60 -0.71
N ALA A 7 -16.92 -1.70 0.24
CA ALA A 7 -16.85 -0.97 1.50
C ALA A 7 -15.58 -1.29 2.31
N ALA A 8 -15.17 -2.56 2.36
CA ALA A 8 -13.93 -2.98 3.01
C ALA A 8 -12.69 -2.37 2.32
N LEU A 9 -12.64 -2.39 0.99
CA LEU A 9 -11.56 -1.78 0.22
C LEU A 9 -11.52 -0.25 0.43
N PHE A 10 -12.65 0.44 0.36
CA PHE A 10 -12.71 1.88 0.61
C PHE A 10 -12.31 2.25 2.04
N LYS A 11 -12.65 1.43 3.04
CA LYS A 11 -12.15 1.63 4.41
C LYS A 11 -10.63 1.53 4.49
N VAL A 12 -9.99 0.70 3.67
CA VAL A 12 -8.53 0.67 3.56
C VAL A 12 -8.03 1.90 2.82
N LEU A 13 -8.63 2.29 1.70
CA LEU A 13 -8.15 3.41 0.88
C LEU A 13 -8.46 4.81 1.43
N SER A 14 -9.40 4.95 2.37
CA SER A 14 -9.83 6.26 2.91
C SER A 14 -8.82 6.95 3.83
N ASP A 15 -7.60 6.39 3.96
CA ASP A 15 -6.53 6.94 4.79
C ASP A 15 -5.44 7.52 3.89
N PRO A 16 -5.10 8.81 4.05
CA PRO A 16 -4.20 9.50 3.14
C PRO A 16 -2.79 8.89 3.15
N THR A 17 -2.29 8.46 4.30
CA THR A 17 -0.98 7.81 4.42
C THR A 17 -0.95 6.49 3.67
N ARG A 18 -2.03 5.70 3.71
CA ARG A 18 -2.12 4.44 2.94
C ARG A 18 -2.13 4.69 1.43
N LEU A 19 -2.83 5.71 0.95
CA LEU A 19 -2.78 6.06 -0.47
C LEU A 19 -1.39 6.53 -0.88
N GLN A 20 -0.76 7.41 -0.12
CA GLN A 20 0.60 7.87 -0.39
C GLN A 20 1.60 6.71 -0.44
N LEU A 21 1.56 5.80 0.54
CA LEU A 21 2.41 4.60 0.55
C LEU A 21 2.16 3.70 -0.66
N LEU A 22 0.90 3.49 -1.04
CA LEU A 22 0.54 2.66 -2.19
C LEU A 22 1.15 3.23 -3.49
N TYR A 23 1.01 4.54 -3.71
CA TYR A 23 1.56 5.19 -4.90
C TYR A 23 3.09 5.25 -4.88
N LEU A 24 3.73 5.48 -3.72
CA LEU A 24 5.20 5.43 -3.60
C LEU A 24 5.75 4.06 -4.01
N VAL A 25 5.09 2.96 -3.60
CA VAL A 25 5.48 1.61 -4.00
C VAL A 25 5.23 1.37 -5.49
N ALA A 26 4.12 1.86 -6.04
CA ALA A 26 3.80 1.73 -7.46
C ALA A 26 4.82 2.45 -8.36
N GLU A 27 5.33 3.59 -7.93
CA GLU A 27 6.35 4.37 -8.65
C GLU A 27 7.76 3.78 -8.49
N ASN A 28 7.97 2.89 -7.51
CA ASN A 28 9.28 2.34 -7.15
C ASN A 28 9.25 0.80 -6.95
N PRO A 29 8.91 0.01 -7.99
CA PRO A 29 8.49 -1.39 -7.88
C PRO A 29 9.47 -2.39 -7.24
N GLU A 30 10.73 -2.02 -6.95
CA GLU A 30 11.71 -2.94 -6.33
C GLU A 30 12.62 -2.30 -5.27
N ARG A 31 12.32 -1.07 -4.82
CA ARG A 31 13.32 -0.27 -4.08
C ARG A 31 12.99 0.02 -2.63
N LEU A 32 11.72 0.06 -2.26
CA LEU A 32 11.33 0.66 -0.99
C LEU A 32 11.16 -0.39 0.10
N CYS A 33 12.08 -0.37 1.06
CA CYS A 33 11.91 -1.05 2.33
C CYS A 33 11.14 -0.16 3.33
N CYS A 34 10.81 -0.72 4.50
CA CYS A 34 10.10 0.01 5.55
C CYS A 34 10.82 1.31 5.99
N VAL A 35 12.15 1.35 5.94
CA VAL A 35 12.93 2.55 6.32
C VAL A 35 12.76 3.64 5.25
N ASP A 36 12.93 3.28 3.98
CA ASP A 36 12.77 4.24 2.87
C ASP A 36 11.37 4.87 2.87
N LEU A 37 10.33 4.07 3.11
CA LEU A 37 8.95 4.54 3.22
C LEU A 37 8.70 5.44 4.45
N SER A 38 9.38 5.13 5.56
CA SER A 38 9.31 5.90 6.82
C SER A 38 9.91 7.29 6.63
N GLU A 39 11.06 7.35 5.96
CA GLU A 39 11.75 8.60 5.62
C GLU A 39 10.95 9.42 4.59
N ALA A 40 10.47 8.79 3.52
CA ALA A 40 9.75 9.47 2.44
C ALA A 40 8.49 10.19 2.90
N LEU A 41 7.78 9.67 3.91
CA LEU A 41 6.56 10.26 4.44
C LEU A 41 6.71 10.92 5.81
N ALA A 42 7.94 10.99 6.35
CA ALA A 42 8.22 11.52 7.69
C ALA A 42 7.32 10.90 8.80
N VAL A 43 7.03 9.61 8.69
CA VAL A 43 6.24 8.83 9.66
C VAL A 43 7.09 7.73 10.27
N SER A 44 6.77 7.28 11.48
CA SER A 44 7.57 6.25 12.16
C SER A 44 7.52 4.88 11.44
N ALA A 45 8.60 4.10 11.53
CA ALA A 45 8.62 2.75 10.97
C ALA A 45 7.49 1.84 11.51
N PRO A 46 7.15 1.85 12.83
CA PRO A 46 5.96 1.14 13.32
C PRO A 46 4.66 1.56 12.60
N THR A 47 4.47 2.85 12.36
CA THR A 47 3.32 3.38 11.61
C THR A 47 3.30 2.86 10.18
N VAL A 48 4.43 2.90 9.47
CA VAL A 48 4.55 2.34 8.11
C VAL A 48 4.18 0.85 8.12
N THR A 49 4.77 0.05 9.01
CA THR A 49 4.47 -1.40 9.03
C THR A 49 2.99 -1.68 9.29
N HIS A 50 2.33 -0.89 10.13
CA HIS A 50 0.90 -1.00 10.38
C HIS A 50 0.09 -0.72 9.10
N HIS A 51 0.40 0.37 8.40
CA HIS A 51 -0.28 0.74 7.15
C HIS A 51 -0.03 -0.27 6.03
N MET A 52 1.22 -0.70 5.85
CA MET A 52 1.57 -1.69 4.84
C MET A 52 0.94 -3.05 5.12
N LYS A 53 0.77 -3.43 6.39
CA LYS A 53 -0.01 -4.61 6.75
C LYS A 53 -1.46 -4.49 6.27
N LYS A 54 -2.12 -3.35 6.47
CA LYS A 54 -3.51 -3.14 6.01
C LYS A 54 -3.63 -3.19 4.48
N LEU A 55 -2.65 -2.63 3.76
CA LEU A 55 -2.60 -2.72 2.29
C LEU A 55 -2.36 -4.16 1.82
N ALA A 56 -1.51 -4.93 2.51
CA ALA A 56 -1.27 -6.33 2.20
C ALA A 56 -2.48 -7.21 2.51
N ASP A 57 -3.15 -6.99 3.65
CA ASP A 57 -4.39 -7.69 4.02
C ASP A 57 -5.52 -7.40 3.00
N ALA A 58 -5.44 -6.29 2.27
CA ALA A 58 -6.35 -5.91 1.19
C ALA A 58 -5.91 -6.37 -0.22
N ASN A 59 -4.82 -7.14 -0.32
CA ASN A 59 -4.22 -7.61 -1.56
C ASN A 59 -3.77 -6.49 -2.53
N LEU A 60 -3.40 -5.31 -2.00
CA LEU A 60 -2.91 -4.18 -2.83
C LEU A 60 -1.39 -4.20 -2.98
N VAL A 61 -0.70 -4.78 -2.00
CA VAL A 61 0.75 -4.95 -2.00
C VAL A 61 1.11 -6.34 -1.50
N THR A 62 2.23 -6.87 -1.96
CA THR A 62 2.89 -8.03 -1.35
C THR A 62 4.03 -7.57 -0.46
N ARG A 63 4.42 -8.42 0.50
CA ARG A 63 5.53 -8.16 1.42
C ARG A 63 6.54 -9.29 1.32
N HIS A 64 7.78 -8.95 0.96
CA HIS A 64 8.89 -9.90 0.88
C HIS A 64 9.97 -9.54 1.89
N LYS A 65 10.53 -10.55 2.55
CA LYS A 65 11.67 -10.34 3.46
C LYS A 65 12.96 -10.55 2.68
N ARG A 66 13.84 -9.54 2.68
CA ARG A 66 15.21 -9.64 2.14
C ARG A 66 16.20 -9.27 3.24
N GLY A 67 16.89 -10.28 3.77
CA GLY A 67 17.76 -10.13 4.95
C GLY A 67 16.98 -9.68 6.19
N LYS A 68 17.37 -8.54 6.77
CA LYS A 68 16.71 -7.94 7.95
C LYS A 68 15.49 -7.09 7.60
N TRP A 69 15.32 -6.72 6.34
CA TRP A 69 14.34 -5.72 5.91
C TRP A 69 13.14 -6.35 5.22
N ALA A 70 11.99 -5.66 5.32
CA ALA A 70 10.79 -5.98 4.58
C ALA A 70 10.65 -5.01 3.41
N TYR A 71 10.41 -5.56 2.22
CA TYR A 71 10.17 -4.85 0.98
C TYR A 71 8.73 -5.06 0.54
N TYR A 72 8.19 -4.10 -0.19
CA TYR A 72 6.82 -4.13 -0.67
C TYR A 72 6.76 -3.94 -2.18
N GLU A 73 5.85 -4.65 -2.81
CA GLU A 73 5.65 -4.64 -4.27
C GLU A 73 4.15 -4.55 -4.56
N ILE A 74 3.75 -3.87 -5.62
CA ILE A 74 2.35 -3.76 -6.02
C ILE A 74 1.79 -5.11 -6.48
N VAL A 75 0.55 -5.40 -6.10
CA VAL A 75 -0.26 -6.41 -6.78
C VAL A 75 -0.96 -5.75 -7.98
N ASN A 76 -0.49 -6.03 -9.19
CA ASN A 76 -0.85 -5.29 -10.40
C ASN A 76 -2.36 -5.24 -10.69
N ASP A 77 -3.05 -6.37 -10.57
CA ASP A 77 -4.48 -6.46 -10.95
C ASP A 77 -5.38 -5.63 -10.01
N GLU A 78 -5.18 -5.74 -8.70
CA GLU A 78 -5.90 -4.98 -7.69
C GLU A 78 -5.54 -3.49 -7.73
N PHE A 79 -4.26 -3.16 -7.88
CA PHE A 79 -3.82 -1.77 -8.00
C PHE A 79 -4.38 -1.09 -9.23
N ALA A 80 -4.37 -1.74 -10.40
CA ALA A 80 -4.92 -1.17 -11.63
C ALA A 80 -6.40 -0.77 -11.48
N ARG A 81 -7.20 -1.59 -10.78
CA ARG A 81 -8.61 -1.29 -10.48
C ARG A 81 -8.76 -0.07 -9.57
N VAL A 82 -7.94 0.02 -8.52
CA VAL A 82 -7.96 1.16 -7.60
C VAL A 82 -7.48 2.44 -8.29
N HIS A 83 -6.41 2.34 -9.06
CA HIS A 83 -5.83 3.44 -9.82
C HIS A 83 -6.86 4.04 -10.80
N GLU A 84 -7.58 3.21 -11.54
CA GLU A 84 -8.62 3.68 -12.45
C GLU A 84 -9.77 4.39 -11.72
N LEU A 85 -10.20 3.86 -10.57
CA LEU A 85 -11.23 4.52 -9.75
C LEU A 85 -10.77 5.91 -9.28
N ILE A 86 -9.54 6.02 -8.77
CA ILE A 86 -8.98 7.28 -8.28
C ILE A 86 -8.80 8.28 -9.42
N ARG A 87 -8.39 7.84 -10.62
CA ARG A 87 -8.20 8.70 -11.81
C ARG A 87 -9.48 9.42 -12.26
N THR A 88 -10.65 8.91 -11.85
CA THR A 88 -11.97 9.46 -12.20
C THR A 88 -12.56 10.39 -11.14
N LEU A 89 -11.88 10.59 -10.01
CA LEU A 89 -12.24 11.54 -8.95
C LEU A 89 -11.62 12.91 -9.21
#